data_AF-A0A1W9N1F5-F1
#
_entry.id   AF-A0A1W9N1F5-F1
#
_cell.length_a   1.000
_cell.length_b   1.000
_cell.length_c   1.000
_cell.angle_alpha   90.00
_cell.angle_beta   90.00
_cell.angle_gamma   90.00
#
_symmetry.space_group_name_H-M   'P 1'
#
loop_
_entity.id
_entity.type
_entity.pdbx_description
1 polymer ?
#
loop_
_entity_poly.entity_id
_entity_poly.type
_entity_poly.pdbx_seq_one_letter_code
_entity_poly.pdbx_strand_id
1 'polypeptide(L)'
;MQVRRTDSYPKRALYYLSRIYAGQPDAGEDYEKLKPIIGIHFPDYEMFPDNEDFRFRFEMRDVRHPGLSLTDDMSLYIFELPKFEKMMKN
;
A
#
# COMPACT_ATOMS: atom_id res chain seq x y z
N MET A 1 9.17 4.48 -3.16
CA MET A 1 9.51 3.98 -4.52
C MET A 1 8.66 4.75 -5.52
N GLN A 2 9.25 5.38 -6.54
CA GLN A 2 8.50 5.96 -7.66
C GLN A 2 8.18 4.83 -8.64
N VAL A 3 6.91 4.68 -9.02
CA VAL A 3 6.48 3.51 -9.81
C VAL A 3 5.74 3.96 -11.05
N ARG A 4 6.17 3.46 -12.22
CA ARG A 4 5.53 3.70 -13.51
C ARG A 4 4.35 2.75 -13.73
N ARG A 5 3.38 3.20 -14.54
CA ARG A 5 2.20 2.41 -14.90
C ARG A 5 2.62 1.12 -15.61
N THR A 6 2.28 0.01 -14.98
CA THR A 6 2.35 -1.33 -15.59
C THR A 6 1.16 -2.12 -15.07
N ASP A 7 0.58 -3.01 -15.89
CA ASP A 7 -0.54 -3.87 -15.45
C ASP A 7 -0.15 -4.76 -14.25
N SER A 8 1.15 -4.95 -14.05
CA SER A 8 1.72 -5.71 -12.94
C SER A 8 1.87 -4.94 -11.62
N TYR A 9 1.60 -3.62 -11.59
CA TYR A 9 1.88 -2.78 -10.42
C TYR A 9 1.27 -3.34 -9.11
N PRO A 10 -0.04 -3.68 -9.04
CA PRO A 10 -0.62 -4.15 -7.78
C PRO A 10 0.08 -5.42 -7.28
N LYS A 11 0.40 -6.34 -8.19
CA LYS A 11 1.13 -7.58 -7.86
C LYS A 11 2.53 -7.28 -7.32
N ARG A 12 3.25 -6.34 -7.93
CA ARG A 12 4.59 -5.92 -7.47
C ARG A 12 4.55 -5.25 -6.10
N ALA A 13 3.57 -4.39 -5.87
CA ALA A 13 3.39 -3.73 -4.58
C ALA A 13 3.18 -4.77 -3.47
N LEU A 14 2.24 -5.70 -3.68
CA LEU A 14 1.97 -6.79 -2.74
C LEU A 14 3.19 -7.68 -2.54
N TYR A 15 3.87 -8.09 -3.63
CA TYR A 15 5.07 -8.91 -3.55
C TYR A 15 6.15 -8.28 -2.66
N TYR A 16 6.45 -6.99 -2.85
CA TYR A 16 7.49 -6.33 -2.06
C TYR A 16 7.09 -6.16 -0.60
N LEU A 17 5.85 -5.76 -0.31
CA LEU A 17 5.37 -5.66 1.07
C LEU A 17 5.44 -7.03 1.76
N SER A 18 4.89 -8.07 1.14
CA SER A 18 4.93 -9.44 1.69
C SER A 18 6.36 -9.94 1.87
N ARG A 19 7.27 -9.64 0.95
CA ARG A 19 8.68 -10.04 1.08
C ARG A 19 9.38 -9.37 2.26
N ILE A 20 9.09 -8.08 2.50
CA ILE A 20 9.66 -7.38 3.66
C ILE A 20 9.08 -7.96 4.96
N TYR A 21 7.77 -8.21 5.00
CA TYR A 21 7.12 -8.78 6.17
C TYR A 21 7.65 -10.18 6.51
N ALA A 22 7.70 -11.07 5.51
CA ALA A 22 8.19 -12.43 5.66
C ALA A 22 9.71 -12.53 5.88
N GLY A 23 10.46 -11.47 5.55
CA GLY A 23 11.90 -11.41 5.72
C GLY A 23 12.35 -10.89 7.09
N GLN A 24 11.42 -10.61 8.01
CA GLN A 24 11.76 -10.14 9.36
C GLN A 24 12.28 -11.25 10.30
N PRO A 25 11.64 -12.42 10.41
CA PRO A 25 12.06 -13.43 11.37
C PRO A 25 13.24 -14.25 10.82
N ASP A 26 14.22 -14.52 11.68
CA ASP A 26 15.21 -15.56 11.41
C ASP A 26 14.59 -16.96 11.57
N ALA A 27 15.25 -17.98 11.02
CA ALA A 27 14.77 -19.36 11.12
C ALA A 27 14.61 -19.80 12.58
N GLY A 28 13.38 -20.16 12.98
CA GLY A 28 13.05 -20.59 14.34
C GLY A 28 12.58 -19.46 15.27
N GLU A 29 12.46 -18.23 14.79
CA GLU A 29 11.85 -17.14 15.56
C GLU A 29 10.31 -17.18 15.56
N ASP A 30 9.72 -16.68 16.64
CA ASP A 30 8.28 -16.57 16.82
C ASP A 30 7.69 -15.46 15.93
N TYR A 31 6.52 -15.72 15.35
CA TYR A 31 5.76 -14.75 14.56
C TYR A 31 5.22 -13.59 15.41
N GLU A 32 5.13 -13.73 16.74
CA GLU A 32 4.82 -12.61 17.65
C GLU A 32 5.84 -11.46 17.58
N LYS A 33 7.05 -11.72 17.04
CA LYS A 33 8.08 -10.68 16.85
C LYS A 33 7.93 -9.89 15.55
N LEU A 34 7.03 -10.30 14.66
CA LEU A 34 6.80 -9.58 13.40
C LEU A 34 6.37 -8.15 13.69
N LYS A 35 7.02 -7.19 13.04
CA LYS A 35 6.72 -5.77 13.17
C LYS A 35 5.80 -5.31 12.04
N PRO A 36 4.90 -4.37 12.30
CA PRO A 36 4.13 -3.72 11.26
C PRO A 36 5.01 -3.09 10.18
N ILE A 37 4.54 -3.15 8.94
CA ILE A 37 5.16 -2.54 7.78
C ILE A 37 4.18 -1.62 7.05
N ILE A 38 4.73 -0.52 6.52
CA ILE A 38 3.99 0.46 5.74
C ILE A 38 4.67 0.61 4.38
N GLY A 39 3.93 0.29 3.33
CA GLY A 39 4.31 0.63 1.96
C GLY A 39 3.88 2.05 1.62
N ILE A 40 4.77 2.86 1.04
CA ILE A 40 4.44 4.21 0.57
C ILE A 40 4.91 4.36 -0.89
N HIS A 41 3.95 4.50 -1.79
CA HIS A 41 4.19 4.59 -3.24
C HIS A 41 3.69 5.92 -3.80
N PHE A 42 4.45 6.43 -4.77
CA PHE A 42 4.18 7.70 -5.47
C PHE A 42 4.13 7.44 -6.98
N PRO A 43 3.00 6.93 -7.51
CA PRO A 43 2.84 6.78 -8.95
C PRO A 43 2.76 8.14 -9.65
N ASP A 44 3.35 8.21 -10.84
CA ASP A 44 3.31 9.37 -11.76
C ASP A 44 2.09 9.31 -12.71
N TYR A 45 1.04 8.59 -12.32
CA TYR A 45 -0.18 8.38 -13.09
C TYR A 45 -1.39 8.23 -12.17
N GLU A 46 -2.59 8.43 -12.72
CA GLU A 46 -3.85 8.21 -12.03
C GLU A 46 -4.25 6.73 -12.11
N MET A 47 -4.32 6.07 -10.96
CA MET A 47 -4.73 4.68 -10.82
C MET A 47 -6.24 4.56 -10.66
N PHE A 48 -6.84 5.53 -9.97
CA PHE A 48 -8.28 5.61 -9.69
C PHE A 48 -8.87 6.87 -10.32
N PRO A 49 -9.07 6.93 -11.65
CA PRO A 49 -9.49 8.15 -12.34
C PRO A 49 -10.86 8.66 -11.88
N ASP A 50 -11.74 7.78 -11.40
CA ASP A 50 -13.08 8.13 -10.91
C ASP A 50 -13.09 8.69 -9.47
N ASN A 51 -11.92 8.85 -8.84
CA ASN A 51 -11.79 9.37 -7.49
C ASN A 51 -10.93 10.64 -7.49
N GLU A 52 -11.44 11.74 -6.93
CA GLU A 52 -10.73 13.02 -6.91
C GLU A 52 -9.58 13.09 -5.88
N ASP A 53 -9.57 12.22 -4.87
CA ASP A 53 -8.49 12.19 -3.88
C ASP A 53 -7.18 11.72 -4.52
N PHE A 54 -6.07 12.26 -4.02
CA PHE A 54 -4.72 11.83 -4.40
C PHE A 54 -4.16 10.78 -3.42
N ARG A 55 -4.81 10.58 -2.26
CA ARG A 55 -4.33 9.71 -1.18
C ARG A 55 -5.22 8.49 -1.05
N PHE A 56 -4.60 7.32 -1.02
CA PHE A 56 -5.29 6.06 -0.82
C PHE A 56 -4.54 5.24 0.22
N ARG A 57 -5.30 4.61 1.13
CA ARG A 57 -4.79 3.62 2.09
C ARG A 57 -5.51 2.30 1.85
N PHE A 58 -4.73 1.24 1.71
CA PHE A 58 -5.23 -0.13 1.59
C PHE A 58 -4.80 -0.95 2.80
N GLU A 59 -5.76 -1.71 3.35
CA GLU A 59 -5.64 -2.52 4.57
C GLU A 59 -6.37 -3.86 4.42
N MET A 60 -6.03 -4.84 5.25
CA MET A 60 -6.68 -6.16 5.27
C MET A 60 -7.98 -6.13 6.08
N ARG A 61 -9.04 -5.66 5.44
CA ARG A 61 -10.37 -5.46 6.04
C ARG A 61 -11.35 -6.56 5.62
N ASP A 62 -12.30 -6.89 6.49
CA ASP A 62 -13.41 -7.77 6.13
C ASP A 62 -14.31 -7.10 5.07
N VAL A 63 -14.75 -7.86 4.07
CA VAL A 63 -15.55 -7.33 2.95
C VAL A 63 -16.97 -6.95 3.38
N ARG A 64 -17.57 -7.68 4.33
CA ARG A 64 -18.93 -7.43 4.82
C ARG A 64 -18.94 -6.38 5.92
N HIS A 65 -17.85 -6.29 6.68
CA HIS A 65 -17.68 -5.37 7.81
C HIS A 65 -16.40 -4.53 7.62
N PRO A 66 -16.41 -3.48 6.76
CA PRO A 66 -15.20 -2.72 6.42
C PRO A 66 -14.49 -2.04 7.59
N GLY A 67 -15.19 -1.84 8.72
CA GLY A 67 -14.61 -1.33 9.96
C GLY A 67 -13.70 -2.34 10.69
N LEU A 68 -13.79 -3.63 10.38
CA LEU A 68 -12.98 -4.69 10.97
C LEU A 68 -11.72 -4.93 10.14
N SER A 69 -10.56 -4.75 10.76
CA SER A 69 -9.26 -5.15 10.20
C SER A 69 -8.77 -6.40 10.91
N LEU A 70 -8.17 -7.34 10.17
CA LEU A 70 -7.58 -8.54 10.78
C LEU A 70 -6.32 -8.20 11.59
N THR A 71 -5.51 -7.28 11.06
CA THR A 71 -4.30 -6.73 11.67
C THR A 71 -4.03 -5.35 11.04
N ASP A 72 -3.18 -4.55 11.66
CA ASP A 72 -2.60 -3.32 11.08
C ASP A 72 -1.16 -3.52 10.58
N ASP A 73 -0.64 -4.75 10.62
CA ASP A 73 0.73 -5.11 10.26
C ASP A 73 1.12 -4.79 8.81
N MET A 74 0.16 -4.70 7.90
CA MET A 74 0.42 -4.38 6.50
C MET A 74 -0.54 -3.32 6.00
N SER A 75 -0.02 -2.12 5.77
CA SER A 75 -0.74 -1.02 5.13
C SER A 75 0.00 -0.56 3.87
N LEU A 76 -0.73 -0.27 2.80
CA LEU A 76 -0.18 0.36 1.60
C LEU A 76 -0.80 1.73 1.39
N TYR A 77 0.04 2.77 1.38
CA TYR A 77 -0.31 4.13 1.02
C TYR A 77 0.11 4.42 -0.41
N ILE A 78 -0.81 5.00 -1.17
CA ILE A 78 -0.58 5.48 -2.53
C ILE A 78 -0.88 6.98 -2.55
N PHE A 79 0.06 7.74 -3.10
CA PHE A 79 -0.04 9.18 -3.33
C PHE A 79 0.10 9.46 -4.83
N GLU A 80 -1.02 9.66 -5.53
CA GLU A 80 -1.02 9.92 -6.96
C GLU A 80 -0.50 11.34 -7.25
N LEU A 81 0.72 11.42 -7.79
CA LEU A 81 1.40 12.69 -8.03
C LEU A 81 0.63 13.63 -8.96
N PRO A 82 0.01 13.18 -10.08
CA PRO A 82 -0.74 14.08 -10.96
C PRO A 82 -1.89 14.81 -10.25
N LYS A 83 -2.62 14.12 -9.38
CA LYS A 83 -3.72 14.71 -8.59
C LYS A 83 -3.21 15.64 -7.51
N PHE A 84 -2.12 15.25 -6.84
CA PHE A 84 -1.46 16.11 -5.86
C PHE A 84 -0.98 17.42 -6.50
N GLU A 85 -0.34 17.36 -7.66
CA GLU A 85 0.11 18.56 -8.39
C GLU A 85 -1.05 19.43 -8.85
N LYS A 86 -2.16 18.84 -9.28
CA LYS A 86 -3.39 19.57 -9.63
C LYS A 86 -3.96 20.29 -8.41
N MET A 87 -3.99 19.64 -7.25
CA MET A 87 -4.42 20.24 -5.99
C MET A 87 -3.53 21.42 -5.58
N MET A 88 -2.20 21.28 -5.71
CA MET A 88 -1.23 22.32 -5.31
C MET A 88 -1.23 23.57 -6.22
N LYS A 89 -1.83 23.49 -7.41
CA LYS A 89 -1.91 24.60 -8.38
C LYS A 89 -3.21 25.41 -8.26
N ASN A 90 -4.14 24.96 -7.43
CA ASN A 90 -5.37 25.67 -7.05
C ASN A 90 -5.18 26.38 -5.71
#